data_AF-A0A7S4BFS9-F1
#
_entry.id   AF-A0A7S4BFS9-F1
#
_cell.length_a   1.000
_cell.length_b   1.000
_cell.length_c   1.000
_cell.angle_alpha   90.00
_cell.angle_beta   90.00
_cell.angle_gamma   90.00
#
_symmetry.space_group_name_H-M   'P 1'
#
loop_
_entity.id
_entity.type
_entity.pdbx_description
1 polymer ?
#
loop_
_entity_poly.entity_id
_entity_poly.type
_entity_poly.pdbx_seq_one_letter_code
_entity_poly.pdbx_strand_id
1 'polypeptide(L)'
;MHRIDWADVPDDDDDDDDDDERDLLEERRRNSANVCKIVWEGYVVKPHFKSFRVEAAGSAEDGRKLLKEKGCEHYWDMAARFGREGAALLEDQANGEDEEDDSDDDDDDGEEEEQQQQQK
;
A
#
# COMPACT_ATOMS: atom_id res chain seq x y z
N MET A 1 0.44 13.21 -7.36
CA MET A 1 0.30 12.91 -5.91
C MET A 1 1.51 12.05 -5.52
N HIS A 2 2.65 12.66 -5.19
CA HIS A 2 3.92 11.92 -5.03
C HIS A 2 4.74 12.30 -3.80
N ARG A 3 4.26 13.27 -3.00
CA ARG A 3 4.96 13.73 -1.79
C ARG A 3 4.51 13.03 -0.51
N ILE A 4 3.28 12.50 -0.50
CA ILE A 4 2.70 11.82 0.65
C ILE A 4 2.75 10.34 0.31
N ASP A 5 3.42 9.57 1.16
CA ASP A 5 3.31 8.12 1.17
C ASP A 5 2.07 7.76 2.01
N TRP A 6 1.13 7.02 1.42
CA TRP A 6 -0.14 6.65 2.05
C TRP A 6 -0.07 5.29 2.76
N ALA A 7 0.98 4.52 2.49
CA ALA A 7 1.27 3.27 3.18
C ALA A 7 2.16 3.47 4.41
N ASP A 8 2.85 4.62 4.49
CA ASP A 8 3.75 4.94 5.59
C ASP A 8 2.98 5.22 6.90
N VAL A 9 3.57 4.76 8.00
CA VAL A 9 3.08 4.99 9.36
C VAL A 9 4.21 5.74 10.06
N PRO A 10 3.98 6.98 10.54
CA PRO A 10 5.01 7.72 11.25
C PRO A 10 5.33 6.99 12.55
N ASP A 11 6.63 6.81 12.79
CA ASP A 11 7.14 6.37 14.08
C ASP A 11 6.93 7.53 15.07
N ASP A 12 6.20 7.29 16.16
CA ASP A 12 6.05 8.30 17.21
C ASP A 12 7.32 8.18 18.06
N ASP A 13 8.36 8.98 17.74
CA ASP A 13 9.69 9.01 18.36
C ASP A 13 9.68 9.21 19.91
N ASP A 14 8.52 9.25 20.57
CA ASP A 14 8.34 9.48 22.01
C ASP A 14 8.25 8.19 22.86
N ASP A 15 8.12 6.99 22.28
CA ASP A 15 8.13 5.71 23.01
C ASP A 15 9.24 4.75 22.50
N ASP A 16 10.18 4.41 23.39
CA ASP A 16 11.42 3.66 23.14
C ASP A 16 11.21 2.17 23.53
N ASP A 17 10.12 1.53 23.07
CA ASP A 17 9.75 0.15 23.40
C ASP A 17 9.72 -0.76 22.14
N ASP A 18 10.42 -1.89 22.18
CA ASP A 18 10.56 -2.83 21.04
C ASP A 18 9.20 -3.50 20.62
N ASP A 19 8.13 -3.39 21.42
CA ASP A 19 6.79 -3.89 21.06
C ASP A 19 6.11 -3.00 20.01
N ASP A 20 6.58 -1.75 19.83
CA ASP A 20 6.07 -0.80 18.85
C ASP A 20 6.45 -1.18 17.41
N GLU A 21 7.60 -1.82 17.18
CA GLU A 21 8.04 -2.17 15.82
C GLU A 21 7.10 -3.17 15.13
N ARG A 22 6.61 -4.18 15.88
CA ARG A 22 5.67 -5.18 15.34
C ARG A 22 4.33 -4.52 14.98
N ASP A 23 3.83 -3.67 15.87
CA ASP A 23 2.54 -3.01 15.70
C ASP A 23 2.60 -1.97 14.55
N LEU A 24 3.73 -1.25 14.40
CA LEU A 24 4.02 -0.39 13.24
C LEU A 24 4.08 -1.18 11.92
N LEU A 25 4.68 -2.38 11.91
CA LEU A 25 4.74 -3.24 10.73
C LEU A 25 3.34 -3.73 10.32
N GLU A 26 2.51 -4.12 11.30
CA GLU A 26 1.13 -4.52 11.07
C GLU A 26 0.29 -3.34 10.55
N GLU A 27 0.46 -2.13 11.09
CA GLU A 27 -0.24 -0.95 10.61
C GLU A 27 0.19 -0.56 9.20
N ARG A 28 1.49 -0.60 8.89
CA ARG A 28 2.00 -0.41 7.52
C ARG A 28 1.41 -1.44 6.56
N ARG A 29 1.32 -2.71 6.98
CA ARG A 29 0.67 -3.77 6.19
C ARG A 29 -0.80 -3.47 5.97
N ARG A 30 -1.52 -2.96 6.98
CA ARG A 30 -2.92 -2.56 6.86
C ARG A 30 -3.09 -1.37 5.92
N ASN A 31 -2.15 -0.43 5.97
CA ASN A 31 -2.16 0.78 5.17
C ASN A 31 -1.65 0.55 3.74
N SER A 32 -1.11 -0.63 3.42
CA SER A 32 -0.65 -0.96 2.06
C SER A 32 -1.76 -0.89 1.00
N ALA A 33 -3.02 -1.07 1.42
CA ALA A 33 -4.20 -0.89 0.56
C ALA A 33 -4.67 0.58 0.46
N ASN A 34 -4.14 1.48 1.31
CA ASN A 34 -4.53 2.89 1.30
C ASN A 34 -3.94 3.59 0.09
N VAL A 35 -4.80 4.18 -0.72
CA VAL A 35 -4.40 4.89 -1.94
C VAL A 35 -5.10 6.24 -2.03
N CYS A 36 -4.38 7.22 -2.57
CA CYS A 36 -4.94 8.51 -2.93
C CYS A 36 -5.00 8.66 -4.43
N LYS A 37 -6.19 8.97 -4.94
CA LYS A 37 -6.45 9.09 -6.38
C LYS A 37 -7.17 10.40 -6.65
N ILE A 38 -6.82 11.02 -7.77
CA ILE A 38 -7.56 12.17 -8.28
C ILE A 38 -8.87 11.68 -8.87
N VAL A 39 -9.99 12.10 -8.29
CA VAL A 39 -11.34 11.71 -8.73
C VAL A 39 -11.95 12.75 -9.68
N TRP A 40 -11.52 14.00 -9.59
CA TRP A 40 -11.99 15.10 -10.42
C TRP A 40 -10.98 16.24 -10.47
N GLU A 41 -10.83 16.84 -11.65
CA GLU A 41 -10.08 18.07 -11.88
C GLU A 41 -10.83 18.92 -12.91
N GLY A 42 -10.94 20.23 -12.66
CA GLY A 42 -11.59 21.12 -13.60
C GLY A 42 -11.82 22.52 -13.04
N TYR A 43 -12.54 23.32 -13.83
CA TYR A 43 -12.89 24.69 -13.48
C TYR A 43 -14.32 24.77 -12.94
N VAL A 44 -14.53 25.66 -11.97
CA VAL A 44 -15.85 26.02 -11.45
C VAL A 44 -16.09 27.51 -11.59
N VAL A 45 -17.35 27.90 -11.79
CA VAL A 45 -17.73 29.31 -11.94
C VAL A 45 -17.53 30.08 -10.63
N LYS A 46 -17.79 29.44 -9.48
CA LYS A 46 -17.68 30.04 -8.15
C LYS A 46 -17.16 29.02 -7.14
N PRO A 47 -16.18 29.38 -6.28
CA PRO A 47 -15.77 28.52 -5.18
C PRO A 47 -16.88 28.45 -4.12
N HIS A 48 -17.25 27.23 -3.73
CA HIS A 48 -18.29 26.98 -2.72
C HIS A 48 -17.72 26.96 -1.28
N PHE A 49 -16.42 26.75 -1.13
CA PHE A 49 -15.72 26.72 0.15
C PHE A 49 -14.90 28.00 0.37
N LYS A 50 -15.01 28.59 1.57
CA LYS A 50 -14.27 29.82 1.95
C LYS A 50 -12.89 29.53 2.53
N SER A 51 -12.73 28.37 3.17
CA SER A 51 -11.48 27.91 3.77
C SER A 51 -11.43 26.39 3.71
N PHE A 52 -10.23 25.83 3.83
CA PHE A 52 -10.04 24.40 4.04
C PHE A 52 -10.41 24.03 5.48
N ARG A 53 -11.15 22.94 5.66
CA ARG A 53 -11.56 22.40 6.96
C ARG A 53 -11.65 20.88 6.86
N VAL A 54 -11.35 20.21 7.96
CA VAL A 54 -11.52 18.77 8.12
C VAL A 54 -12.73 18.56 9.02
N GLU A 55 -13.71 17.80 8.53
CA GLU A 55 -14.93 17.45 9.27
C GLU A 55 -15.06 15.92 9.28
N ALA A 56 -15.10 15.32 10.48
CA ALA A 56 -15.32 13.90 10.63
C ALA A 56 -16.81 13.59 10.44
N ALA A 57 -17.12 12.61 9.60
CA ALA A 57 -18.48 12.11 9.40
C ALA A 57 -18.58 10.68 9.95
N GLY A 58 -19.59 10.41 10.77
CA GLY A 58 -19.81 9.08 11.36
C GLY A 58 -20.29 8.03 10.35
N SER A 59 -20.86 8.47 9.24
CA SER A 59 -21.33 7.61 8.15
C SER A 59 -21.12 8.26 6.78
N ALA A 60 -21.18 7.45 5.72
CA ALA A 60 -21.11 7.93 4.35
C ALA A 60 -22.28 8.89 4.00
N GLU A 61 -23.45 8.68 4.60
CA GLU A 61 -24.63 9.51 4.40
C GLU A 61 -24.46 10.89 5.04
N ASP A 62 -23.83 10.94 6.22
CA ASP A 62 -23.50 12.20 6.89
C ASP A 62 -22.46 13.00 6.10
N GLY A 63 -21.43 12.34 5.58
CA GLY A 63 -20.42 12.98 4.73
C GLY A 63 -21.05 13.60 3.47
N ARG A 64 -21.96 12.86 2.83
CA ARG A 64 -22.73 13.37 1.69
C ARG A 64 -23.61 14.55 2.08
N LYS A 65 -24.26 14.49 3.25
CA LYS A 65 -25.14 15.55 3.77
C LYS A 65 -24.38 16.86 4.01
N LEU A 66 -23.17 16.80 4.59
CA LEU A 66 -22.32 17.99 4.79
C LEU A 66 -22.02 18.71 3.47
N LEU A 67 -21.72 17.96 2.41
CA LEU A 67 -21.49 18.53 1.08
C LEU A 67 -22.78 19.02 0.42
N LYS A 68 -23.91 18.33 0.64
CA LYS A 68 -25.24 18.73 0.15
C LYS A 68 -25.68 20.09 0.72
N GLU A 69 -25.41 20.37 1.99
CA GLU A 69 -25.69 21.67 2.61
C GLU A 69 -24.95 22.83 1.92
N LYS A 70 -23.90 22.54 1.16
CA LYS A 70 -23.14 23.48 0.33
C LYS A 70 -23.40 23.33 -1.18
N GLY A 71 -24.33 22.46 -1.60
CA GLY A 71 -24.64 22.16 -3.00
C GLY A 71 -23.52 21.43 -3.75
N CYS A 72 -22.68 20.70 -3.01
CA CYS A 72 -21.45 20.06 -3.49
C CYS A 72 -21.50 18.53 -3.37
N GLU A 73 -22.67 17.92 -3.20
CA GLU A 73 -22.85 16.47 -2.99
C GLU A 73 -22.37 15.62 -4.18
N HIS A 74 -22.32 16.19 -5.38
CA HIS A 74 -21.85 15.50 -6.58
C HIS A 74 -20.37 15.11 -6.48
N TYR A 75 -19.54 15.86 -5.74
CA TYR A 75 -18.15 15.45 -5.49
C TYR A 75 -18.07 14.19 -4.62
N TRP A 76 -18.98 14.07 -3.64
CA TRP A 76 -19.10 12.85 -2.85
C TRP A 76 -19.51 11.67 -3.72
N ASP A 77 -20.52 11.86 -4.55
CA ASP A 77 -21.04 10.80 -5.42
C ASP A 77 -19.98 10.32 -6.42
N MET A 78 -19.16 11.23 -6.97
CA MET A 78 -18.01 10.86 -7.81
C MET A 78 -16.93 10.09 -7.02
N ALA A 79 -16.55 10.58 -5.84
CA ALA A 79 -15.55 9.92 -5.01
C ALA A 79 -16.00 8.51 -4.57
N ALA A 80 -17.27 8.36 -4.19
CA ALA A 80 -17.86 7.09 -3.77
C ALA A 80 -17.93 6.06 -4.92
N ARG A 81 -18.04 6.53 -6.17
CA ARG A 81 -18.06 5.70 -7.37
C ARG A 81 -16.65 5.30 -7.81
N PHE A 82 -15.79 6.27 -8.06
CA PHE A 82 -14.48 6.06 -8.69
C PHE A 82 -13.35 5.81 -7.69
N GLY A 83 -13.52 6.18 -6.42
CA GLY A 83 -12.51 5.93 -5.39
C GLY A 83 -12.32 4.44 -5.08
N ARG A 84 -13.36 3.63 -5.27
CA ARG A 84 -13.33 2.18 -4.99
C ARG A 84 -12.78 1.33 -6.13
N GLU A 85 -13.00 1.73 -7.39
CA GLU A 85 -12.49 1.02 -8.57
C GLU A 85 -10.96 0.93 -8.55
N GLY A 86 -10.31 1.89 -7.89
CA GLY A 86 -8.88 1.89 -7.73
C GLY A 86 -8.31 0.88 -6.72
N ALA A 87 -9.10 0.40 -5.75
CA ALA A 87 -8.62 -0.54 -4.74
C ALA A 87 -8.62 -1.98 -5.27
N ALA A 88 -9.64 -2.34 -6.06
CA ALA A 88 -9.82 -3.69 -6.61
C ALA A 88 -8.73 -4.13 -7.61
N LEU A 89 -7.95 -3.21 -8.20
CA LEU A 89 -6.89 -3.54 -9.15
C LEU A 89 -5.54 -3.91 -8.50
N LEU A 90 -5.34 -3.60 -7.21
CA LEU A 90 -4.07 -3.87 -6.51
C LEU A 90 -4.04 -5.25 -5.83
N GLU A 91 -5.20 -5.82 -5.51
CA GLU A 91 -5.29 -7.14 -4.87
C GLU A 91 -4.81 -8.27 -5.79
N ASP A 92 -4.97 -8.14 -7.12
CA ASP A 92 -4.53 -9.14 -8.10
C ASP A 92 -2.99 -9.21 -8.25
N GLN A 93 -2.26 -8.17 -7.83
CA GLN A 93 -0.79 -8.11 -7.95
C GLN A 93 -0.06 -8.55 -6.67
N ALA A 94 -0.74 -8.61 -5.53
CA ALA A 94 -0.13 -8.98 -4.24
C ALA A 94 -0.10 -10.49 -3.97
N ASN A 95 -0.64 -11.30 -4.90
CA ASN A 95 -0.80 -12.75 -4.74
C ASN A 95 0.11 -13.58 -5.65
N GLY A 96 1.09 -12.95 -6.30
CA GLY A 96 2.08 -13.61 -7.13
C GLY A 96 3.48 -13.48 -6.54
N GLU A 97 4.15 -14.62 -6.42
CA GLU A 97 5.60 -14.81 -6.24
C GLU A 97 6.12 -14.95 -4.80
N ASP A 98 5.67 -16.02 -4.12
CA ASP A 98 6.52 -16.79 -3.19
C ASP A 98 6.67 -18.21 -3.78
N GLU A 99 7.44 -18.36 -4.87
CA GLU A 99 7.96 -19.67 -5.29
C GLU A 99 9.46 -19.69 -4.92
N GLU A 100 9.77 -20.30 -3.77
CA GLU A 100 11.14 -20.60 -3.35
C GLU A 100 11.71 -21.70 -4.26
N ASP A 101 12.60 -21.29 -5.16
CA ASP A 101 13.42 -22.15 -6.04
C ASP A 101 14.60 -22.70 -5.25
N ASP A 102 14.36 -23.76 -4.45
CA ASP A 102 15.41 -24.56 -3.82
C ASP A 102 16.01 -25.54 -4.84
N SER A 103 16.79 -25.03 -5.79
CA SER A 103 17.71 -25.84 -6.59
C SER A 103 19.12 -25.80 -5.99
N ASP A 104 19.37 -26.62 -4.97
CA ASP A 104 20.72 -26.94 -4.52
C ASP A 104 21.34 -27.97 -5.48
N ASP A 105 22.06 -27.46 -6.48
CA ASP A 105 23.06 -28.18 -7.27
C ASP A 105 24.45 -28.02 -6.63
N ASP A 106 25.34 -28.98 -6.93
CA ASP A 106 26.78 -29.09 -6.59
C ASP A 106 27.18 -29.79 -5.27
N ASP A 107 27.67 -31.03 -5.39
CA ASP A 107 29.07 -31.33 -5.05
C ASP A 107 29.56 -32.59 -5.80
N ASP A 108 30.47 -32.33 -6.75
CA ASP A 108 31.31 -33.23 -7.53
C ASP A 108 32.43 -33.79 -6.64
N ASP A 109 32.49 -35.11 -6.44
CA ASP A 109 33.63 -35.78 -5.78
C ASP A 109 34.18 -36.90 -6.66
N GLY A 110 35.15 -36.52 -7.50
CA GLY A 110 35.98 -37.43 -8.28
C GLY A 110 37.34 -37.61 -7.63
N GLU A 111 37.54 -38.70 -6.89
CA GLU A 111 38.87 -39.14 -6.46
C GLU A 111 39.40 -40.27 -7.37
N GLU A 112 40.49 -39.96 -8.07
CA GLU A 112 41.33 -40.88 -8.84
C GLU A 112 42.26 -41.69 -7.91
N GLU A 113 42.16 -43.03 -7.91
CA GLU A 113 43.27 -43.90 -7.47
C GLU A 113 43.38 -45.17 -8.34
N GLU A 114 44.47 -45.31 -9.09
CA GLU A 114 45.44 -46.40 -8.92
C GLU A 114 46.60 -46.26 -9.92
N GLN A 115 47.72 -45.69 -9.44
CA GLN A 115 49.02 -45.91 -10.05
C GLN A 115 49.56 -47.25 -9.55
N GLN A 116 49.85 -48.17 -10.46
CA GLN A 116 50.96 -49.11 -10.30
C GLN A 116 51.29 -49.78 -11.64
N GLN A 117 52.34 -49.27 -12.30
CA GLN A 117 53.13 -50.11 -13.20
C GLN A 117 54.57 -49.59 -13.33
N GLN A 118 55.48 -50.55 -13.19
CA GLN A 118 56.88 -50.58 -13.64
C GLN A 118 57.96 -50.06 -12.70
N GLN A 119 58.63 -51.03 -12.05
CA GLN A 119 60.08 -51.36 -12.17
C GLN A 119 60.29 -52.59 -11.27
N LYS A 120 60.98 -53.69 -11.62
CA LYS A 120 62.06 -53.94 -12.56
C LYS A 120 62.20 -55.46 -12.75
#